data_AF-A0A914XD37-F1
#
_entry.id   AF-A0A914XD37-F1
#
_cell.length_a   1.000
_cell.length_b   1.000
_cell.length_c   1.000
_cell.angle_alpha   90.00
_cell.angle_beta   90.00
_cell.angle_gamma   90.00
#
_symmetry.space_group_name_H-M   'P 1'
#
loop_
_entity.id
_entity.type
_entity.pdbx_description
1 polymer ?
#
loop_
_entity_poly.entity_id
_entity_poly.type
_entity_poly.pdbx_seq_one_letter_code
_entity_poly.pdbx_strand_id
1 'polypeptide(L)'
;MCGIFAICAGKKDLAAAQTLSHRQAHRGPDFRGHYSHPTNGHVLCHERLAIIDLSCTQPLQGSQPDKQVVHNGEIYNYEALRDTVLADYHMKTTCDSEVIIFLWEKFDGPDFCNMLDGDFAFALIDGDRFMAARDPIGVKPLYYGVGADGTHYFSSEMKVIIDDCDKELHTFPPGFYFTRESGFVRYYQPAYFDHLAATGPLDLAAVRDALINATHKRLMSDVPLGLLLSGGLDSKKWILRKAFDDPIEPYLPREILWRQKEQFSDGVGYNWIDQMMAFCSAQVTDQQMSQATDRFPHNTPATKEAYYIRSIFEKHFPGRLAAETVLKWVPKWQANTDPSGRASQFHLKSVIERVDSNSSANESAGSEWSLQLDDAAAESLDQVAAPVEFAHATPVFV
;
A
#
# COMPACT_ATOMS: atom_id res chain seq x y z
N MET A 1 13.25 -3.74 2.87
CA MET A 1 12.30 -3.11 3.82
C MET A 1 12.30 -3.94 5.07
N CYS A 2 12.41 -3.36 6.26
CA CYS A 2 12.44 -4.10 7.52
C CYS A 2 11.11 -4.79 7.88
N GLY A 3 11.13 -5.64 8.89
CA GLY A 3 9.95 -6.19 9.56
C GLY A 3 9.90 -5.73 11.02
N ILE A 4 8.79 -5.13 11.44
CA ILE A 4 8.57 -4.75 12.84
C ILE A 4 7.52 -5.64 13.49
N PHE A 5 7.67 -5.89 14.78
CA PHE A 5 6.68 -6.59 15.60
C PHE A 5 6.68 -6.01 17.01
N ALA A 6 5.50 -5.71 17.55
CA ALA A 6 5.32 -5.21 18.89
C ALA A 6 4.17 -5.93 19.61
N ILE A 7 4.38 -6.21 20.89
CA ILE A 7 3.41 -6.74 21.84
C ILE A 7 3.30 -5.72 22.97
N CYS A 8 2.11 -5.18 23.20
CA CYS A 8 1.86 -4.15 24.20
C CYS A 8 0.69 -4.54 25.11
N ALA A 9 0.76 -4.15 26.39
CA ALA A 9 -0.21 -4.48 27.44
C ALA A 9 -0.52 -5.99 27.57
N GLY A 10 0.47 -6.85 27.32
CA GLY A 10 0.34 -8.30 27.35
C GLY A 10 1.48 -8.99 28.06
N LYS A 11 1.35 -10.29 28.31
CA LYS A 11 2.44 -11.13 28.83
C LYS A 11 2.74 -12.23 27.83
N LYS A 12 3.68 -11.97 26.94
CA LYS A 12 4.24 -13.00 26.07
C LYS A 12 5.70 -13.21 26.39
N ASP A 13 6.10 -14.47 26.45
CA ASP A 13 7.50 -14.83 26.59
C ASP A 13 8.31 -14.31 25.39
N LEU A 14 9.52 -13.82 25.67
CA LEU A 14 10.38 -13.22 24.65
C LEU A 14 10.76 -14.21 23.54
N ALA A 15 11.02 -15.48 23.88
CA ALA A 15 11.39 -16.48 22.87
C ALA A 15 10.21 -16.78 21.93
N ALA A 16 8.98 -16.79 22.46
CA ALA A 16 7.78 -16.87 21.65
C ALA A 16 7.62 -15.64 20.74
N ALA A 17 7.85 -14.42 21.25
CA ALA A 17 7.79 -13.20 20.46
C ALA A 17 8.83 -13.17 19.32
N GLN A 18 10.05 -13.63 19.59
CA GLN A 18 11.11 -13.75 18.58
C GLN A 18 10.75 -14.78 17.50
N THR A 19 10.15 -15.91 17.88
CA THR A 19 9.69 -16.93 16.93
C THR A 19 8.63 -16.39 15.98
N LEU A 20 7.69 -15.58 16.49
CA LEU A 20 6.68 -14.91 15.68
C LEU A 20 7.30 -13.87 14.74
N SER A 21 8.20 -13.01 15.25
CA SER A 21 8.94 -12.05 14.44
C SER A 21 9.70 -12.71 13.29
N HIS A 22 10.26 -13.90 13.53
CA HIS A 22 11.04 -14.61 12.52
C HIS A 22 10.22 -14.99 11.27
N ARG A 23 8.89 -15.09 11.36
CA ARG A 23 8.00 -15.32 10.21
C ARG A 23 8.07 -14.23 9.14
N GLN A 24 8.66 -13.08 9.46
CA GLN A 24 8.89 -11.97 8.54
C GLN A 24 10.38 -11.65 8.32
N ALA A 25 11.30 -12.57 8.62
CA ALA A 25 12.73 -12.37 8.43
C ALA A 25 13.16 -12.16 6.97
N HIS A 26 12.33 -12.56 6.00
CA HIS A 26 12.58 -12.28 4.57
C HIS A 26 12.59 -10.78 4.25
N ARG A 27 11.96 -9.96 5.10
CA ARG A 27 11.97 -8.50 4.97
C ARG A 27 13.34 -7.93 5.36
N GLY A 28 13.89 -8.40 6.46
CA GLY A 28 15.14 -7.91 7.03
C GLY A 28 16.15 -9.01 7.33
N PRO A 29 16.94 -9.43 6.33
CA PRO A 29 17.86 -10.55 6.45
C PRO A 29 19.17 -10.23 7.20
N ASP A 30 19.50 -8.95 7.42
CA ASP A 30 20.85 -8.55 7.83
C ASP A 30 21.08 -8.63 9.34
N PHE A 31 20.07 -8.25 10.13
CA PHE A 31 20.17 -8.22 11.59
C PHE A 31 18.83 -8.43 12.27
N ARG A 32 18.86 -8.98 13.50
CA ARG A 32 17.69 -9.13 14.36
C ARG A 32 17.93 -8.48 15.71
N GLY A 33 17.00 -7.64 16.13
CA GLY A 33 17.04 -7.03 17.45
C GLY A 33 15.70 -7.15 18.16
N HIS A 34 15.76 -6.99 19.48
CA HIS A 34 14.59 -7.01 20.32
C HIS A 34 14.80 -6.17 21.57
N TYR A 35 13.69 -5.83 22.20
CA TYR A 35 13.64 -5.26 23.54
C TYR A 35 12.47 -5.91 24.28
N SER A 36 12.69 -6.25 25.55
CA SER A 36 11.64 -6.74 26.44
C SER A 36 11.64 -5.87 27.69
N HIS A 37 10.50 -5.24 27.98
CA HIS A 37 10.37 -4.38 29.14
C HIS A 37 10.38 -5.25 30.42
N PRO A 38 11.17 -4.91 31.46
CA PRO A 38 11.39 -5.79 32.61
C PRO A 38 10.15 -6.17 33.42
N THR A 39 9.11 -5.32 33.43
CA THR A 39 7.99 -5.45 34.39
C THR A 39 6.58 -5.52 33.79
N ASN A 40 6.35 -4.99 32.59
CA ASN A 40 5.00 -4.82 32.03
C ASN A 40 4.72 -5.74 30.82
N GLY A 41 5.71 -6.53 30.39
CA GLY A 41 5.57 -7.50 29.31
C GLY A 41 5.54 -6.92 27.90
N HIS A 42 5.82 -5.62 27.73
CA HIS A 42 5.99 -5.02 26.42
C HIS A 42 7.22 -5.62 25.71
N VAL A 43 7.05 -6.00 24.44
CA VAL A 43 8.13 -6.53 23.61
C VAL A 43 8.14 -5.83 22.27
N LEU A 44 9.32 -5.40 21.82
CA LEU A 44 9.57 -4.98 20.45
C LEU A 44 10.56 -5.94 19.80
N CYS A 45 10.30 -6.34 18.57
CA CYS A 45 11.19 -7.14 17.72
C CYS A 45 11.36 -6.46 16.36
N HIS A 46 12.55 -6.61 15.78
CA HIS A 46 12.89 -6.00 14.49
C HIS A 46 13.76 -6.92 13.65
N GLU A 47 13.36 -7.13 12.39
CA GLU A 47 14.12 -7.79 11.32
C GLU A 47 14.65 -6.69 10.38
N ARG A 48 15.96 -6.52 10.28
CA ARG A 48 16.60 -5.38 9.60
C ARG A 48 17.06 -5.68 8.18
N LEU A 49 16.71 -4.80 7.25
CA LEU A 49 17.47 -4.57 6.02
C LEU A 49 18.24 -3.26 6.18
N ALA A 50 19.56 -3.30 6.13
CA ALA A 50 20.42 -2.16 6.37
C ALA A 50 20.54 -1.28 5.10
N ILE A 51 19.94 -0.09 5.13
CA ILE A 51 19.96 0.88 4.01
C ILE A 51 20.67 2.18 4.39
N ILE A 52 20.30 2.76 5.53
CA ILE A 52 20.94 3.94 6.14
C ILE A 52 21.58 3.51 7.46
N ASP A 53 22.79 4.02 7.73
CA ASP A 53 23.64 3.71 8.87
C ASP A 53 23.78 2.19 9.07
N LEU A 54 24.67 1.55 8.30
CA LEU A 54 24.78 0.08 8.28
C LEU A 54 25.09 -0.53 9.66
N SER A 55 25.59 0.27 10.61
CA SER A 55 25.89 -0.16 11.98
C SER A 55 24.68 -0.11 12.93
N CYS A 56 23.65 0.67 12.60
CA CYS A 56 22.48 0.86 13.44
C CYS A 56 21.72 -0.44 13.68
N THR A 57 21.32 -0.69 14.92
CA THR A 57 20.44 -1.80 15.29
C THR A 57 19.18 -1.26 15.95
N GLN A 58 18.03 -1.87 15.65
CA GLN A 58 16.76 -1.54 16.29
C GLN A 58 16.31 -2.72 17.18
N PRO A 59 15.59 -2.50 18.30
CA PRO A 59 14.97 -1.23 18.73
C PRO A 59 15.95 -0.10 19.07
N LEU A 60 15.56 1.14 18.75
CA LEU A 60 16.32 2.35 19.04
C LEU A 60 15.89 2.93 20.39
N GLN A 61 16.87 3.15 21.26
CA GLN A 61 16.65 3.67 22.61
C GLN A 61 16.68 5.20 22.64
N GLY A 62 15.65 5.80 23.23
CA GLY A 62 15.60 7.23 23.55
C GLY A 62 16.52 7.66 24.71
N SER A 63 16.12 8.70 25.44
CA SER A 63 16.89 9.23 26.56
C SER A 63 16.98 8.25 27.73
N GLN A 64 16.00 7.35 27.87
CA GLN A 64 15.93 6.35 28.94
C GLN A 64 15.83 4.93 28.37
N PRO A 65 16.28 3.88 29.10
CA PRO A 65 16.25 2.50 28.63
C PRO A 65 14.85 1.94 28.37
N ASP A 66 13.82 2.48 29.02
CA ASP A 66 12.41 2.09 28.87
C ASP A 66 11.69 2.80 27.72
N LYS A 67 12.42 3.63 26.96
CA LYS A 67 11.94 4.32 25.75
C LYS A 67 12.56 3.70 24.52
N GLN A 68 11.76 3.01 23.72
CA GLN A 68 12.24 2.20 22.60
C GLN A 68 11.33 2.35 21.39
N VAL A 69 11.90 2.36 20.19
CA VAL A 69 11.15 2.36 18.93
C VAL A 69 11.69 1.32 17.95
N VAL A 70 10.77 0.67 17.23
CA VAL A 70 11.06 -0.08 16.00
C VAL A 70 10.37 0.57 14.82
N HIS A 71 11.06 0.65 13.71
CA HIS A 71 10.67 1.37 12.51
C HIS A 71 11.00 0.56 11.25
N ASN A 72 10.02 0.40 10.38
CA ASN A 72 10.20 -0.05 9.01
C ASN A 72 9.86 1.11 8.08
N GLY A 73 10.86 1.70 7.46
CA GLY A 73 10.67 2.82 6.57
C GLY A 73 11.90 3.71 6.44
N GLU A 74 11.66 4.89 5.90
CA GLU A 74 12.63 5.91 5.60
C GLU A 74 12.05 7.29 5.94
N ILE A 75 12.71 8.04 6.83
CA ILE A 75 12.35 9.44 7.16
C ILE A 75 13.24 10.38 6.36
N TYR A 76 12.77 10.89 5.22
CA TYR A 76 13.57 11.67 4.28
C TYR A 76 14.03 13.03 4.83
N ASN A 77 13.29 13.62 5.77
CA ASN A 77 13.62 14.91 6.37
C ASN A 77 14.33 14.79 7.73
N TYR A 78 14.91 13.64 8.06
CA TYR A 78 15.51 13.39 9.38
C TYR A 78 16.65 14.37 9.73
N GLU A 79 17.49 14.75 8.77
CA GLU A 79 18.57 15.74 8.97
C GLU A 79 17.99 17.10 9.37
N ALA A 80 17.00 17.59 8.62
CA ALA A 80 16.32 18.84 8.94
C ALA A 80 15.66 18.80 10.33
N LEU A 81 15.07 17.66 10.71
CA LEU A 81 14.50 17.48 12.05
C LEU A 81 15.57 17.49 13.15
N ARG A 82 16.73 16.87 12.92
CA ARG A 82 17.90 16.89 13.81
C ARG A 82 18.43 18.30 14.01
N ASP A 83 18.58 19.06 12.92
CA ASP A 83 19.19 20.39 12.94
C ASP A 83 18.27 21.49 13.47
N THR A 84 16.95 21.24 13.50
CA THR A 84 15.95 22.24 13.91
C THR A 84 15.19 21.82 15.17
N VAL A 85 14.17 20.98 15.00
CA VAL A 85 13.24 20.57 16.06
C VAL A 85 13.97 19.85 17.20
N LEU A 86 15.00 19.07 16.88
CA LEU A 86 15.72 18.22 17.81
C LEU A 86 17.15 18.69 18.07
N ALA A 87 17.48 19.96 17.80
CA ALA A 87 18.85 20.49 17.93
C ALA A 87 19.44 20.32 19.34
N ASP A 88 18.58 20.32 20.37
CA ASP A 88 18.97 20.15 21.78
C ASP A 88 19.07 18.67 22.21
N TYR A 89 18.79 17.71 21.32
CA TYR A 89 18.83 16.28 21.62
C TYR A 89 20.12 15.63 21.13
N HIS A 90 20.77 14.87 22.02
CA HIS A 90 21.95 14.08 21.68
C HIS A 90 21.54 12.70 21.17
N MET A 91 21.56 12.54 19.85
CA MET A 91 21.31 11.28 19.17
C MET A 91 22.54 10.38 19.18
N LYS A 92 22.33 9.07 19.31
CA LYS A 92 23.39 8.05 19.43
C LYS A 92 23.78 7.45 18.08
N THR A 93 22.92 7.57 17.09
CA THR A 93 23.09 6.97 15.77
C THR A 93 22.98 8.03 14.67
N THR A 94 23.37 7.64 13.46
CA THR A 94 23.12 8.43 12.24
C THR A 94 21.89 7.93 11.48
N CYS A 95 21.19 6.92 12.00
CA CYS A 95 19.99 6.39 11.39
C CYS A 95 18.86 7.43 11.38
N ASP A 96 18.19 7.52 10.24
CA ASP A 96 17.01 8.35 10.01
C ASP A 96 15.89 8.06 11.03
N SER A 97 15.78 6.80 11.46
CA SER A 97 14.72 6.30 12.33
C SER A 97 14.78 6.84 13.76
N GLU A 98 15.95 7.30 14.23
CA GLU A 98 16.13 7.71 15.63
C GLU A 98 15.38 9.01 15.97
N VAL A 99 15.08 9.85 14.97
CA VAL A 99 14.30 11.07 15.20
C VAL A 99 12.91 10.77 15.77
N ILE A 100 12.34 9.59 15.51
CA ILE A 100 10.98 9.20 15.93
C ILE A 100 10.86 9.20 17.46
N ILE A 101 11.80 8.54 18.17
CA ILE A 101 11.71 8.44 19.63
C ILE A 101 11.96 9.80 20.30
N PHE A 102 12.85 10.62 19.74
CA PHE A 102 13.12 11.95 20.30
C PHE A 102 12.01 12.96 19.99
N LEU A 103 11.29 12.84 18.87
CA LEU A 103 10.07 13.62 18.63
C LEU A 103 8.98 13.26 19.63
N TRP A 104 8.76 11.96 19.88
CA TRP A 104 7.85 11.50 20.94
C TRP A 104 8.20 12.13 22.29
N GLU A 105 9.49 12.13 22.67
CA GLU A 105 9.94 12.73 23.93
C GLU A 105 9.79 14.25 23.96
N LYS A 106 10.03 14.95 22.84
CA LYS A 106 9.93 16.42 22.77
C LYS A 106 8.50 16.91 22.93
N PHE A 107 7.55 16.22 22.29
CA PHE A 107 6.14 16.59 22.31
C PHE A 107 5.34 15.88 23.41
N ASP A 108 5.97 14.98 24.16
CA ASP A 108 5.34 14.13 25.18
C ASP A 108 4.09 13.42 24.65
N GLY A 109 4.17 12.87 23.43
CA GLY A 109 3.00 12.28 22.79
C GLY A 109 3.09 12.16 21.26
N PRO A 110 1.95 11.85 20.62
CA PRO A 110 1.88 11.50 19.20
C PRO A 110 1.88 12.70 18.24
N ASP A 111 1.91 13.94 18.74
CA ASP A 111 1.73 15.19 17.99
C ASP A 111 2.95 15.59 17.11
N PHE A 112 3.61 14.61 16.51
CA PHE A 112 4.72 14.79 15.58
C PHE A 112 4.55 14.01 14.27
N CYS A 113 3.58 13.09 14.15
CA CYS A 113 3.44 12.23 12.97
C CYS A 113 3.36 13.03 11.65
N ASN A 114 2.69 14.18 11.66
CA ASN A 114 2.55 15.04 10.48
C ASN A 114 3.83 15.84 10.13
N MET A 115 4.87 15.78 10.96
CA MET A 115 6.19 16.37 10.71
C MET A 115 7.12 15.42 9.94
N LEU A 116 6.79 14.12 9.92
CA LEU A 116 7.59 13.10 9.25
C LEU A 116 7.32 13.12 7.75
N ASP A 117 8.33 13.50 6.97
CA ASP A 117 8.33 13.33 5.52
C ASP A 117 9.00 12.00 5.20
N GLY A 118 8.21 10.94 5.05
CA GLY A 118 8.73 9.58 4.92
C GLY A 118 7.66 8.58 4.53
N ASP A 119 8.11 7.38 4.15
CA ASP A 119 7.29 6.18 4.15
C ASP A 119 7.70 5.30 5.33
N PHE A 120 6.78 5.08 6.26
CA PHE A 120 7.07 4.53 7.57
C PHE A 120 5.92 3.72 8.15
N ALA A 121 6.31 2.71 8.91
CA ALA A 121 5.51 2.11 9.95
C ALA A 121 6.40 1.99 11.19
N PHE A 122 5.92 2.42 12.35
CA PHE A 122 6.66 2.26 13.60
C PHE A 122 5.77 1.83 14.75
N ALA A 123 6.39 1.23 15.76
CA ALA A 123 5.82 1.00 17.07
C ALA A 123 6.85 1.45 18.11
N LEU A 124 6.40 2.17 19.13
CA LEU A 124 7.22 2.65 20.23
C LEU A 124 6.58 2.36 21.59
N ILE A 125 7.43 2.34 22.61
CA ILE A 125 7.09 2.19 24.01
C ILE A 125 7.85 3.22 24.82
N ASP A 126 7.20 3.72 25.87
CA ASP A 126 7.73 4.67 26.86
C ASP A 126 7.17 4.30 28.22
N GLY A 127 7.90 3.44 28.93
CA GLY A 127 7.43 2.76 30.14
C GLY A 127 6.17 1.94 29.86
N ASP A 128 5.05 2.35 30.45
CA ASP A 128 3.73 1.73 30.26
C ASP A 128 2.94 2.31 29.06
N ARG A 129 3.40 3.42 28.47
CA ARG A 129 2.80 4.01 27.26
C ARG A 129 3.30 3.29 26.02
N PHE A 130 2.46 3.22 25.00
CA PHE A 130 2.84 2.73 23.68
C PHE A 130 2.08 3.43 22.57
N MET A 131 2.69 3.46 21.40
CA MET A 131 2.11 4.04 20.20
C MET A 131 2.54 3.24 18.97
N ALA A 132 1.69 3.21 17.96
CA ALA A 132 2.09 2.84 16.61
C ALA A 132 1.56 3.87 15.61
N ALA A 133 2.26 4.06 14.50
CA ALA A 133 1.78 4.90 13.42
C ALA A 133 2.20 4.37 12.06
N ARG A 134 1.44 4.77 11.04
CA ARG A 134 1.65 4.42 9.65
C ARG A 134 1.64 5.68 8.79
N ASP A 135 2.46 5.69 7.76
CA ASP A 135 2.65 6.81 6.85
C ASP A 135 1.36 7.28 6.16
N PRO A 136 1.35 8.51 5.61
CA PRO A 136 0.15 9.18 5.10
C PRO A 136 -0.74 8.38 4.15
N ILE A 137 -0.14 7.52 3.31
CA ILE A 137 -0.86 6.77 2.27
C ILE A 137 -0.67 5.25 2.40
N GLY A 138 0.08 4.78 3.39
CA GLY A 138 0.22 3.38 3.74
C GLY A 138 1.22 2.62 2.88
N VAL A 139 2.29 3.28 2.44
CA VAL A 139 3.37 2.66 1.66
C VAL A 139 4.00 1.50 2.42
N LYS A 140 4.34 1.70 3.70
CA LYS A 140 4.86 0.62 4.55
C LYS A 140 3.70 -0.16 5.16
N PRO A 141 3.71 -1.50 5.11
CA PRO A 141 2.63 -2.28 5.68
C PRO A 141 2.70 -2.30 7.21
N LEU A 142 1.52 -2.26 7.83
CA LEU A 142 1.34 -2.43 9.26
C LEU A 142 -0.04 -3.04 9.50
N TYR A 143 -0.09 -4.04 10.36
CA TYR A 143 -1.27 -4.71 10.84
C TYR A 143 -1.39 -4.46 12.34
N TYR A 144 -2.64 -4.42 12.80
CA TYR A 144 -2.99 -4.32 14.20
C TYR A 144 -3.94 -5.45 14.56
N GLY A 145 -3.77 -6.00 15.76
CA GLY A 145 -4.71 -6.96 16.31
C GLY A 145 -4.75 -6.95 17.83
N VAL A 146 -5.78 -7.60 18.37
CA VAL A 146 -6.03 -7.69 19.81
C VAL A 146 -6.30 -9.14 20.18
N GLY A 147 -5.54 -9.64 21.16
CA GLY A 147 -5.71 -10.96 21.73
C GLY A 147 -6.91 -11.05 22.68
N ALA A 148 -7.31 -12.27 23.04
CA ALA A 148 -8.44 -12.50 23.96
C ALA A 148 -8.22 -11.88 25.36
N ASP A 149 -6.96 -11.72 25.78
CA ASP A 149 -6.54 -11.10 27.04
C ASP A 149 -6.42 -9.57 27.00
N GLY A 150 -6.71 -8.96 25.85
CA GLY A 150 -6.57 -7.52 25.63
C GLY A 150 -5.15 -7.08 25.23
N THR A 151 -4.24 -8.02 24.98
CA THR A 151 -2.91 -7.71 24.44
C THR A 151 -3.04 -7.08 23.05
N HIS A 152 -2.32 -5.99 22.82
CA HIS A 152 -2.24 -5.32 21.53
C HIS A 152 -1.03 -5.81 20.74
N TYR A 153 -1.23 -6.10 19.46
CA TYR A 153 -0.20 -6.56 18.55
C TYR A 153 -0.08 -5.62 17.35
N PHE A 154 1.16 -5.27 16.99
CA PHE A 154 1.46 -4.50 15.78
C PHE A 154 2.52 -5.25 14.97
N SER A 155 2.32 -5.44 13.67
CA SER A 155 3.34 -6.09 12.83
C SER A 155 3.30 -5.68 11.37
N SER A 156 4.44 -5.70 10.68
CA SER A 156 4.48 -5.41 9.25
C SER A 156 3.67 -6.40 8.42
N GLU A 157 3.50 -7.66 8.85
CA GLU A 157 2.74 -8.66 8.11
C GLU A 157 1.80 -9.46 9.00
N MET A 158 0.57 -9.66 8.55
CA MET A 158 -0.49 -10.35 9.30
C MET A 158 -0.07 -11.72 9.84
N LYS A 159 0.78 -12.46 9.11
CA LYS A 159 1.22 -13.81 9.46
C LYS A 159 1.96 -13.91 10.80
N VAL A 160 2.45 -12.79 11.31
CA VAL A 160 3.16 -12.71 12.59
C VAL A 160 2.17 -12.75 13.76
N ILE A 161 0.97 -12.20 13.59
CA ILE A 161 0.03 -11.93 14.69
C ILE A 161 -1.28 -12.70 14.58
N ILE A 162 -1.56 -13.30 13.43
CA ILE A 162 -2.84 -13.97 13.14
C ILE A 162 -3.23 -15.04 14.17
N ASP A 163 -2.26 -15.80 14.69
CA ASP A 163 -2.53 -16.90 15.63
C ASP A 163 -2.86 -16.43 17.05
N ASP A 164 -2.64 -15.15 17.35
CA ASP A 164 -2.77 -14.57 18.69
C ASP A 164 -3.84 -13.48 18.78
N CYS A 165 -4.53 -13.20 17.68
CA CYS A 165 -5.50 -12.11 17.55
C CYS A 165 -6.92 -12.67 17.38
N ASP A 166 -7.54 -13.07 18.49
CA ASP A 166 -8.90 -13.62 18.49
C ASP A 166 -10.01 -12.56 18.50
N LYS A 167 -9.71 -11.35 18.99
CA LYS A 167 -10.72 -10.30 19.19
C LYS A 167 -10.82 -9.38 17.97
N GLU A 168 -9.68 -8.89 17.50
CA GLU A 168 -9.58 -7.96 16.39
C GLU A 168 -8.33 -8.26 15.57
N LEU A 169 -8.44 -8.12 14.24
CA LEU A 169 -7.30 -8.15 13.33
C LEU A 169 -7.67 -7.33 12.09
N HIS A 170 -6.86 -6.33 11.77
CA HIS A 170 -7.05 -5.52 10.58
C HIS A 170 -5.76 -4.86 10.12
N THR A 171 -5.76 -4.41 8.88
CA THR A 171 -4.72 -3.53 8.36
C THR A 171 -4.74 -2.21 9.13
N PHE A 172 -3.60 -1.78 9.67
CA PHE A 172 -3.47 -0.49 10.34
C PHE A 172 -3.75 0.65 9.33
N PRO A 173 -4.66 1.59 9.61
CA PRO A 173 -5.11 2.56 8.62
C PRO A 173 -4.00 3.56 8.21
N PRO A 174 -3.86 3.89 6.91
CA PRO A 174 -2.93 4.91 6.41
C PRO A 174 -3.18 6.31 6.98
N GLY A 175 -2.12 7.02 7.39
CA GLY A 175 -2.21 8.39 7.90
C GLY A 175 -2.80 8.49 9.32
N PHE A 176 -2.71 7.41 10.09
CA PHE A 176 -3.16 7.34 11.48
C PHE A 176 -2.00 7.01 12.42
N TYR A 177 -2.19 7.39 13.68
CA TYR A 177 -1.53 6.76 14.81
C TYR A 177 -2.55 6.07 15.71
N PHE A 178 -2.05 5.23 16.61
CA PHE A 178 -2.80 4.60 17.68
C PHE A 178 -2.06 4.80 19.01
N THR A 179 -2.78 5.20 20.05
CA THR A 179 -2.35 5.03 21.45
C THR A 179 -3.48 4.35 22.24
N ARG A 180 -3.18 3.83 23.43
CA ARG A 180 -4.19 3.22 24.30
C ARG A 180 -5.26 4.22 24.72
N GLU A 181 -4.87 5.47 24.92
CA GLU A 181 -5.73 6.54 25.45
C GLU A 181 -6.65 7.12 24.38
N SER A 182 -6.14 7.37 23.17
CA SER A 182 -6.92 7.99 22.09
C SER A 182 -7.53 7.01 21.10
N GLY A 183 -7.09 5.75 21.10
CA GLY A 183 -7.34 4.83 20.00
C GLY A 183 -6.74 5.36 18.69
N PHE A 184 -7.38 5.03 17.56
CA PHE A 184 -6.95 5.48 16.24
C PHE A 184 -7.29 6.94 15.97
N VAL A 185 -6.27 7.75 15.65
CA VAL A 185 -6.43 9.16 15.28
C VAL A 185 -5.76 9.43 13.94
N ARG A 186 -6.50 10.07 13.03
CA ARG A 186 -5.98 10.50 11.72
C ARG A 186 -5.16 11.77 11.89
N TYR A 187 -3.86 11.70 11.71
CA TYR A 187 -2.98 12.88 11.73
C TYR A 187 -2.86 13.52 10.34
N TYR A 188 -3.05 12.76 9.26
CA TYR A 188 -2.87 13.24 7.89
C TYR A 188 -4.19 13.71 7.27
N GLN A 189 -4.28 15.00 6.97
CA GLN A 189 -5.46 15.64 6.37
C GLN A 189 -5.04 16.59 5.23
N PRO A 190 -4.66 16.05 4.07
CA PRO A 190 -4.21 16.87 2.96
C PRO A 190 -5.38 17.61 2.31
N ALA A 191 -5.11 18.80 1.80
CA ALA A 191 -6.11 19.62 1.10
C ALA A 191 -6.75 18.89 -0.09
N TYR A 192 -6.01 18.00 -0.76
CA TYR A 192 -6.52 17.25 -1.92
C TYR A 192 -7.60 16.20 -1.59
N PHE A 193 -7.94 15.98 -0.32
CA PHE A 193 -9.14 15.23 0.05
C PHE A 193 -10.41 15.93 -0.42
N ASP A 194 -10.39 17.26 -0.53
CA ASP A 194 -11.42 18.03 -1.21
C ASP A 194 -10.94 18.41 -2.62
N HIS A 195 -11.31 17.60 -3.60
CA HIS A 195 -10.98 17.87 -5.00
C HIS A 195 -11.59 19.18 -5.53
N LEU A 196 -12.64 19.73 -4.91
CA LEU A 196 -13.24 21.00 -5.29
C LEU A 196 -12.37 22.20 -4.90
N ALA A 197 -11.44 22.02 -3.97
CA ALA A 197 -10.47 23.04 -3.60
C ALA A 197 -9.42 23.31 -4.71
N ALA A 198 -9.32 22.43 -5.71
CA ALA A 198 -8.38 22.55 -6.84
C ALA A 198 -8.83 23.60 -7.87
N THR A 199 -8.82 24.87 -7.47
CA THR A 199 -9.24 26.03 -8.30
C THR A 199 -8.08 26.82 -8.89
N GLY A 200 -6.84 26.53 -8.48
CA GLY A 200 -5.64 27.20 -8.96
C GLY A 200 -5.30 26.87 -10.42
N PRO A 201 -4.51 27.73 -11.08
CA PRO A 201 -4.03 27.45 -12.44
C PRO A 201 -3.10 26.22 -12.44
N LEU A 202 -3.08 25.50 -13.58
CA LEU A 202 -2.13 24.41 -13.78
C LEU A 202 -0.70 24.96 -13.91
N ASP A 203 0.18 24.54 -13.00
CA ASP A 203 1.61 24.84 -13.05
C ASP A 203 2.42 23.56 -13.35
N LEU A 204 2.87 23.43 -14.59
CA LEU A 204 3.66 22.28 -15.03
C LEU A 204 5.08 22.28 -14.45
N ALA A 205 5.65 23.46 -14.18
CA ALA A 205 6.99 23.57 -13.58
C ALA A 205 6.94 23.08 -12.13
N ALA A 206 5.95 23.52 -11.36
CA ALA A 206 5.74 23.05 -10.00
C ALA A 206 5.56 21.52 -9.92
N VAL A 207 4.81 20.92 -10.85
CA VAL A 207 4.66 19.45 -10.92
C VAL A 207 5.99 18.75 -11.21
N ARG A 208 6.77 19.25 -12.17
CA ARG A 208 8.09 18.70 -12.51
C ARG A 208 9.04 18.79 -11.32
N ASP A 209 9.17 19.98 -10.74
CA ASP A 209 10.11 20.26 -9.65
C ASP A 209 9.73 19.46 -8.40
N ALA A 210 8.43 19.33 -8.09
CA ALA A 210 7.96 18.49 -6.99
C ALA A 210 8.35 17.02 -7.19
N LEU A 211 8.23 16.48 -8.40
CA LEU A 211 8.63 15.10 -8.67
C LEU A 211 10.15 14.92 -8.62
N ILE A 212 10.93 15.85 -9.18
CA ILE A 212 12.40 15.83 -9.10
C ILE A 212 12.85 15.86 -7.64
N ASN A 213 12.31 16.77 -6.84
CA ASN A 213 12.63 16.88 -5.41
C ASN A 213 12.20 15.62 -4.64
N ALA A 214 11.03 15.06 -4.96
CA ALA A 214 10.57 13.80 -4.38
C ALA A 214 11.47 12.62 -4.75
N THR A 215 12.07 12.61 -5.94
CA THR A 215 13.06 11.62 -6.35
C THR A 215 14.38 11.85 -5.61
N HIS A 216 14.93 13.06 -5.60
CA HIS A 216 16.20 13.37 -4.94
C HIS A 216 16.22 12.95 -3.46
N LYS A 217 15.17 13.30 -2.69
CA LYS A 217 15.11 12.93 -1.27
C LYS A 217 15.04 11.41 -1.02
N ARG A 218 14.59 10.65 -2.03
CA ARG A 218 14.50 9.17 -1.99
C ARG A 218 15.77 8.47 -2.49
N LEU A 219 16.78 9.23 -2.90
CA LEU A 219 18.11 8.71 -3.22
C LEU A 219 18.99 8.55 -1.98
N MET A 220 18.51 8.90 -0.78
CA MET A 220 19.26 8.67 0.46
C MET A 220 19.50 7.16 0.64
N SER A 221 20.77 6.76 0.65
CA SER A 221 21.18 5.37 0.81
C SER A 221 22.69 5.26 1.06
N ASP A 222 23.09 4.37 1.97
CA ASP A 222 24.49 3.94 2.14
C ASP A 222 24.81 2.67 1.34
N VAL A 223 23.84 2.16 0.57
CA VAL A 223 23.97 0.96 -0.27
C VAL A 223 23.63 1.26 -1.73
N PRO A 224 24.06 0.43 -2.69
CA PRO A 224 23.69 0.62 -4.09
C PRO A 224 22.18 0.59 -4.31
N LEU A 225 21.68 1.56 -5.09
CA LEU A 225 20.28 1.65 -5.50
C LEU A 225 20.07 1.04 -6.89
N GLY A 226 18.89 0.44 -7.07
CA GLY A 226 18.41 -0.03 -8.37
C GLY A 226 17.13 0.68 -8.78
N LEU A 227 16.84 0.71 -10.09
CA LEU A 227 15.59 1.24 -10.63
C LEU A 227 14.80 0.12 -11.33
N LEU A 228 13.50 0.06 -11.06
CA LEU A 228 12.58 -0.80 -11.81
C LEU A 228 12.06 -0.05 -13.04
N LEU A 229 12.48 -0.46 -14.22
CA LEU A 229 12.12 0.17 -15.50
C LEU A 229 11.17 -0.73 -16.29
N SER A 230 9.88 -0.39 -16.28
CA SER A 230 8.84 -1.11 -17.03
C SER A 230 8.61 -0.58 -18.46
N GLY A 231 9.26 0.54 -18.83
CA GLY A 231 9.07 1.20 -20.12
C GLY A 231 7.70 1.85 -20.32
N GLY A 232 6.86 1.95 -19.29
CA GLY A 232 5.49 2.49 -19.38
C GLY A 232 5.29 3.77 -18.59
N LEU A 233 4.89 4.86 -19.26
CA LEU A 233 4.09 5.93 -18.65
C LEU A 233 2.61 5.72 -19.01
N ASP A 234 1.70 6.18 -18.16
CA ASP A 234 0.25 6.03 -18.36
C ASP A 234 -0.31 7.12 -19.28
N SER A 235 -1.15 6.78 -20.25
CA SER A 235 -1.75 7.74 -21.20
C SER A 235 -2.64 8.78 -20.50
N LYS A 236 -3.19 8.46 -19.32
CA LYS A 236 -3.95 9.40 -18.48
C LYS A 236 -3.08 10.36 -17.67
N LYS A 237 -1.75 10.22 -17.71
CA LYS A 237 -0.79 11.10 -17.03
C LYS A 237 -0.36 12.27 -17.93
N TRP A 238 -1.27 12.88 -18.69
CA TRP A 238 -0.93 13.96 -19.62
C TRP A 238 -0.18 15.10 -18.92
N ILE A 239 -0.68 15.57 -17.76
CA ILE A 239 -0.05 16.64 -16.99
C ILE A 239 1.40 16.29 -16.66
N LEU A 240 1.64 15.06 -16.20
CA LEU A 240 2.98 14.58 -15.88
C LEU A 240 3.87 14.49 -17.13
N ARG A 241 3.38 13.90 -18.23
CA ARG A 241 4.15 13.81 -19.47
C ARG A 241 4.52 15.20 -19.98
N LYS A 242 3.56 16.13 -19.95
CA LYS A 242 3.76 17.51 -20.41
C LYS A 242 4.74 18.28 -19.52
N ALA A 243 4.73 18.04 -18.21
CA ALA A 243 5.69 18.65 -17.28
C ALA A 243 7.15 18.29 -17.61
N PHE A 244 7.39 17.11 -18.22
CA PHE A 244 8.72 16.61 -18.62
C PHE A 244 8.97 16.63 -20.15
N ASP A 245 8.06 17.24 -20.93
CA ASP A 245 8.19 17.40 -22.38
C ASP A 245 9.07 18.62 -22.69
N ASP A 246 10.38 18.46 -22.48
CA ASP A 246 11.40 19.46 -22.79
C ASP A 246 11.98 19.21 -24.20
N PRO A 247 11.75 20.12 -25.17
CA PRO A 247 12.25 19.95 -26.53
C PRO A 247 13.74 20.30 -26.69
N ILE A 248 14.35 20.97 -25.71
CA ILE A 248 15.75 21.39 -25.73
C ILE A 248 16.61 20.34 -25.02
N GLU A 249 16.18 19.89 -23.84
CA GLU A 249 16.88 18.89 -23.02
C GLU A 249 15.91 17.77 -22.60
N PRO A 250 15.57 16.83 -23.50
CA PRO A 250 14.55 15.83 -23.23
C PRO A 250 14.99 14.81 -22.17
N TYR A 251 14.17 14.64 -21.14
CA TYR A 251 14.35 13.61 -20.10
C TYR A 251 14.17 12.18 -20.64
N LEU A 252 13.31 12.00 -21.63
CA LEU A 252 12.98 10.72 -22.25
C LEU A 252 12.84 10.89 -23.77
N PRO A 253 13.14 9.85 -24.58
CA PRO A 253 12.79 9.85 -26.00
C PRO A 253 11.29 10.11 -26.19
N ARG A 254 10.93 10.90 -27.21
CA ARG A 254 9.55 11.36 -27.43
C ARG A 254 8.57 10.18 -27.58
N GLU A 255 9.00 9.14 -28.27
CA GLU A 255 8.27 7.89 -28.49
C GLU A 255 7.99 7.11 -27.20
N ILE A 256 8.81 7.29 -26.16
CA ILE A 256 8.57 6.75 -24.81
C ILE A 256 7.70 7.70 -24.01
N LEU A 257 8.02 9.01 -24.02
CA LEU A 257 7.29 10.03 -23.27
C LEU A 257 5.83 10.13 -23.68
N TRP A 258 5.49 9.81 -24.92
CA TRP A 258 4.12 9.83 -25.45
C TRP A 258 3.59 8.45 -25.84
N ARG A 259 4.29 7.37 -25.44
CA ARG A 259 3.84 5.99 -25.67
C ARG A 259 2.46 5.76 -25.06
N GLN A 260 1.55 5.17 -25.83
CA GLN A 260 0.28 4.69 -25.31
C GLN A 260 0.50 3.57 -24.28
N LYS A 261 -0.26 3.60 -23.19
CA LYS A 261 -0.21 2.55 -22.18
C LYS A 261 -1.00 1.33 -22.65
N GLU A 262 -0.29 0.22 -22.85
CA GLU A 262 -0.89 -1.10 -23.01
C GLU A 262 -1.41 -1.60 -21.66
N GLN A 263 -2.42 -2.48 -21.66
CA GLN A 263 -2.92 -3.08 -20.43
C GLN A 263 -1.81 -3.92 -19.77
N PHE A 264 -1.76 -3.96 -18.44
CA PHE A 264 -0.69 -4.69 -17.71
C PHE A 264 -0.59 -6.17 -18.11
N SER A 265 -1.71 -6.77 -18.50
CA SER A 265 -1.80 -8.13 -19.04
C SER A 265 -0.94 -8.32 -20.30
N ASP A 266 -1.01 -7.35 -21.20
CA ASP A 266 -0.45 -7.42 -22.54
C ASP A 266 1.05 -7.06 -22.50
N GLY A 267 1.45 -6.27 -21.50
CA GLY A 267 2.84 -5.91 -21.26
C GLY A 267 3.70 -7.00 -20.62
N VAL A 268 3.10 -7.96 -19.89
CA VAL A 268 3.81 -9.10 -19.29
C VAL A 268 3.87 -10.30 -20.26
N GLY A 269 2.86 -10.44 -21.12
CA GLY A 269 2.83 -11.41 -22.21
C GLY A 269 1.41 -11.87 -22.52
N TYR A 270 1.04 -11.86 -23.82
CA TYR A 270 -0.32 -12.07 -24.30
C TYR A 270 -1.01 -13.37 -23.81
N ASN A 271 -0.25 -14.43 -23.50
CA ASN A 271 -0.80 -15.72 -23.08
C ASN A 271 -0.84 -15.94 -21.56
N TRP A 272 -0.25 -15.04 -20.76
CA TRP A 272 -0.09 -15.28 -19.32
C TRP A 272 -1.44 -15.36 -18.59
N ILE A 273 -2.34 -14.41 -18.88
CA ILE A 273 -3.65 -14.36 -18.23
C ILE A 273 -4.53 -15.53 -18.64
N ASP A 274 -4.56 -15.87 -19.93
CA ASP A 274 -5.38 -16.99 -20.42
C ASP A 274 -4.92 -18.32 -19.81
N GLN A 275 -3.61 -18.53 -19.69
CA GLN A 275 -3.07 -19.71 -19.01
C GLN A 275 -3.42 -19.73 -17.52
N MET A 276 -3.36 -18.59 -16.83
CA MET A 276 -3.75 -18.48 -15.44
C MET A 276 -5.25 -18.78 -15.25
N MET A 277 -6.12 -18.22 -16.09
CA MET A 277 -7.57 -18.46 -16.04
C MET A 277 -7.90 -19.93 -16.33
N ALA A 278 -7.26 -20.52 -17.35
CA ALA A 278 -7.42 -21.93 -17.70
C ALA A 278 -6.97 -22.84 -16.55
N PHE A 279 -5.79 -22.56 -15.97
CA PHE A 279 -5.28 -23.28 -14.81
C PHE A 279 -6.26 -23.21 -13.64
N CYS A 280 -6.66 -22.02 -13.19
CA CYS A 280 -7.58 -21.87 -12.06
C CYS A 280 -8.95 -22.51 -12.33
N SER A 281 -9.46 -22.41 -13.56
CA SER A 281 -10.74 -23.02 -13.93
C SER A 281 -10.71 -24.55 -13.88
N ALA A 282 -9.55 -25.16 -14.16
CA ALA A 282 -9.35 -26.61 -14.01
C ALA A 282 -9.24 -27.06 -12.54
N GLN A 283 -8.90 -26.15 -11.61
CA GLN A 283 -8.79 -26.46 -10.18
C GLN A 283 -10.11 -26.33 -9.40
N VAL A 284 -11.14 -25.71 -9.99
CA VAL A 284 -12.41 -25.41 -9.30
C VAL A 284 -13.59 -25.95 -10.09
N THR A 285 -14.39 -26.81 -9.46
CA THR A 285 -15.59 -27.39 -10.08
C THR A 285 -16.79 -26.43 -9.99
N ASP A 286 -17.78 -26.62 -10.86
CA ASP A 286 -19.02 -25.82 -10.82
C ASP A 286 -19.81 -26.07 -9.52
N GLN A 287 -19.71 -27.28 -8.97
CA GLN A 287 -20.28 -27.62 -7.66
C GLN A 287 -19.61 -26.83 -6.52
N GLN A 288 -18.28 -26.66 -6.56
CA GLN A 288 -17.58 -25.81 -5.58
C GLN A 288 -18.02 -24.36 -5.71
N MET A 289 -18.20 -23.87 -6.94
CA MET A 289 -18.71 -22.52 -7.19
C MET A 289 -20.15 -22.33 -6.69
N SER A 290 -21.04 -23.32 -6.84
CA SER A 290 -22.42 -23.22 -6.34
C SER A 290 -22.50 -23.14 -4.82
N GLN A 291 -21.46 -23.58 -4.10
CA GLN A 291 -21.34 -23.53 -2.64
C GLN A 291 -20.43 -22.39 -2.15
N ALA A 292 -20.01 -21.48 -3.04
CA ALA A 292 -19.05 -20.43 -2.70
C ALA A 292 -19.55 -19.51 -1.59
N THR A 293 -20.84 -19.18 -1.55
CA THR A 293 -21.43 -18.32 -0.51
C THR A 293 -21.38 -18.97 0.87
N ASP A 294 -21.66 -20.27 0.96
CA ASP A 294 -21.64 -21.01 2.22
C ASP A 294 -20.21 -21.16 2.75
N ARG A 295 -19.25 -21.44 1.86
CA ARG A 295 -17.84 -21.57 2.22
C ARG A 295 -17.18 -20.23 2.52
N PHE A 296 -17.48 -19.21 1.72
CA PHE A 296 -16.87 -17.88 1.78
C PHE A 296 -17.94 -16.78 1.92
N PRO A 297 -18.56 -16.63 3.11
CA PRO A 297 -19.63 -15.66 3.31
C PRO A 297 -19.15 -14.20 3.24
N HIS A 298 -17.87 -13.95 3.56
CA HIS A 298 -17.25 -12.63 3.41
C HIS A 298 -16.46 -12.55 2.10
N ASN A 299 -16.70 -11.53 1.27
CA ASN A 299 -16.10 -11.34 -0.05
C ASN A 299 -16.17 -12.63 -0.90
N THR A 300 -17.39 -13.13 -1.11
CA THR A 300 -17.65 -14.36 -1.88
C THR A 300 -17.05 -14.27 -3.29
N PRO A 301 -16.22 -15.24 -3.70
CA PRO A 301 -15.65 -15.27 -5.04
C PRO A 301 -16.71 -15.39 -6.14
N ALA A 302 -16.68 -14.48 -7.11
CA ALA A 302 -17.59 -14.51 -8.26
C ALA A 302 -17.06 -15.33 -9.45
N THR A 303 -15.78 -15.73 -9.42
CA THR A 303 -15.12 -16.47 -10.51
C THR A 303 -14.29 -17.63 -9.93
N LYS A 304 -14.01 -18.64 -10.77
CA LYS A 304 -13.13 -19.77 -10.40
C LYS A 304 -11.70 -19.32 -10.07
N GLU A 305 -11.21 -18.30 -10.78
CA GLU A 305 -9.93 -17.64 -10.49
C GLU A 305 -9.93 -17.08 -9.05
N ALA A 306 -10.92 -16.26 -8.72
CA ALA A 306 -11.05 -15.70 -7.38
C ALA A 306 -11.26 -16.79 -6.31
N TYR A 307 -12.01 -17.85 -6.62
CA TYR A 307 -12.24 -18.97 -5.71
C TYR A 307 -10.94 -19.72 -5.40
N TYR A 308 -10.13 -19.97 -6.43
CA TYR A 308 -8.84 -20.63 -6.29
C TYR A 308 -7.88 -19.80 -5.44
N ILE A 309 -7.75 -18.50 -5.75
CA ILE A 309 -6.92 -17.55 -4.98
C ILE A 309 -7.41 -17.47 -3.52
N ARG A 310 -8.73 -17.37 -3.30
CA ARG A 310 -9.32 -17.34 -1.96
C ARG A 310 -9.09 -18.64 -1.19
N SER A 311 -9.09 -19.79 -1.86
CA SER A 311 -8.77 -21.08 -1.25
C SER A 311 -7.30 -21.16 -0.80
N ILE A 312 -6.37 -20.58 -1.57
CA ILE A 312 -4.96 -20.45 -1.16
C ILE A 312 -4.85 -19.50 0.04
N PHE A 313 -5.54 -18.36 -0.01
CA PHE A 313 -5.55 -17.41 1.10
C PHE A 313 -6.03 -18.07 2.40
N GLU A 314 -7.19 -18.73 2.40
CA GLU A 314 -7.76 -19.40 3.58
C GLU A 314 -6.86 -20.53 4.11
N LYS A 315 -6.14 -21.23 3.22
CA LYS A 315 -5.15 -22.24 3.62
C LYS A 315 -4.01 -21.64 4.45
N HIS A 316 -3.58 -20.42 4.13
CA HIS A 316 -2.49 -19.74 4.84
C HIS A 316 -2.97 -18.85 5.99
N PHE A 317 -4.18 -18.32 5.87
CA PHE A 317 -4.77 -17.35 6.77
C PHE A 317 -6.21 -17.75 7.07
N PRO A 318 -6.40 -18.80 7.88
CA PRO A 318 -7.72 -19.31 8.20
C PRO A 318 -8.49 -18.32 9.09
N GLY A 319 -9.81 -18.40 9.00
CA GLY A 319 -10.71 -17.67 9.90
C GLY A 319 -11.24 -16.35 9.37
N ARG A 320 -12.31 -15.87 10.03
CA ARG A 320 -13.07 -14.69 9.63
C ARG A 320 -12.24 -13.41 9.69
N LEU A 321 -11.52 -13.20 10.79
CA LEU A 321 -10.75 -11.99 11.03
C LEU A 321 -9.67 -11.76 9.95
N ALA A 322 -8.99 -12.82 9.53
CA ALA A 322 -8.04 -12.74 8.43
C ALA A 322 -8.70 -12.36 7.11
N ALA A 323 -9.84 -12.96 6.78
CA ALA A 323 -10.58 -12.64 5.56
C ALA A 323 -11.07 -11.17 5.54
N GLU A 324 -11.45 -10.62 6.69
CA GLU A 324 -11.90 -9.23 6.85
C GLU A 324 -10.77 -8.21 6.69
N THR A 325 -9.50 -8.64 6.76
CA THR A 325 -8.36 -7.76 6.42
C THR A 325 -8.28 -7.43 4.92
N VAL A 326 -8.92 -8.24 4.08
CA VAL A 326 -8.90 -8.09 2.62
C VAL A 326 -9.98 -7.09 2.21
N LEU A 327 -9.54 -5.88 1.87
CA LEU A 327 -10.44 -4.83 1.37
C LEU A 327 -10.74 -5.05 -0.12
N LYS A 328 -12.02 -4.97 -0.49
CA LYS A 328 -12.44 -4.95 -1.88
C LYS A 328 -12.42 -3.51 -2.40
N TRP A 329 -11.47 -3.19 -3.28
CA TRP A 329 -11.46 -1.91 -3.97
C TRP A 329 -12.46 -1.92 -5.12
N VAL A 330 -13.45 -1.02 -5.09
CA VAL A 330 -14.38 -0.81 -6.22
C VAL A 330 -14.38 0.67 -6.54
N PRO A 331 -13.98 1.08 -7.77
CA PRO A 331 -14.01 2.48 -8.17
C PRO A 331 -15.44 3.00 -8.13
N LYS A 332 -15.63 4.18 -7.52
CA LYS A 332 -16.96 4.82 -7.41
C LYS A 332 -17.51 5.29 -8.76
N TRP A 333 -16.66 5.38 -9.78
CA TRP A 333 -17.00 5.91 -11.12
C TRP A 333 -17.19 4.83 -12.18
N GLN A 334 -17.27 3.55 -11.81
CA GLN A 334 -17.56 2.46 -12.75
C GLN A 334 -18.76 1.64 -12.29
N ALA A 335 -19.61 1.23 -13.24
CA ALA A 335 -20.73 0.34 -12.97
C ALA A 335 -20.29 -1.11 -12.71
N ASN A 336 -19.13 -1.53 -13.23
CA ASN A 336 -18.62 -2.88 -13.05
C ASN A 336 -18.04 -3.09 -11.64
N THR A 337 -18.52 -4.13 -10.96
CA THR A 337 -18.06 -4.50 -9.62
C THR A 337 -16.81 -5.40 -9.60
N ASP A 338 -16.31 -5.80 -10.77
CA ASP A 338 -15.01 -6.46 -10.92
C ASP A 338 -13.89 -5.43 -10.66
N PRO A 339 -13.06 -5.65 -9.62
CA PRO A 339 -11.97 -4.75 -9.26
C PRO A 339 -10.79 -4.82 -10.24
N SER A 340 -10.77 -5.79 -11.16
CA SER A 340 -9.64 -6.00 -12.05
C SER A 340 -9.51 -4.88 -13.08
N GLY A 341 -8.27 -4.53 -13.43
CA GLY A 341 -8.02 -3.59 -14.55
C GLY A 341 -8.58 -4.07 -15.90
N ARG A 342 -8.92 -5.37 -16.03
CA ARG A 342 -9.55 -5.99 -17.21
C ARG A 342 -10.98 -5.52 -17.41
N ALA A 343 -11.70 -5.25 -16.32
CA ALA A 343 -13.06 -4.71 -16.34
C ALA A 343 -13.13 -3.27 -16.84
N SER A 344 -11.98 -2.59 -16.96
CA SER A 344 -11.90 -1.21 -17.38
C SER A 344 -12.10 -1.09 -18.89
N GLN A 345 -13.29 -0.64 -19.32
CA GLN A 345 -13.60 -0.39 -20.74
C GLN A 345 -12.68 0.66 -21.40
N PHE A 346 -11.91 1.41 -20.61
CA PHE A 346 -10.95 2.39 -21.11
C PHE A 346 -9.82 1.79 -21.95
N HIS A 347 -9.55 0.48 -21.83
CA HIS A 347 -8.58 -0.22 -22.67
C HIS A 347 -9.17 -0.69 -24.01
N LEU A 348 -10.51 -0.76 -24.16
CA LEU A 348 -11.18 -1.29 -25.36
C LEU A 348 -11.06 -0.39 -26.60
N LYS A 349 -10.76 0.91 -26.44
CA LYS A 349 -10.46 1.80 -27.58
C LYS A 349 -9.26 1.33 -28.42
N SER A 350 -8.36 0.52 -27.85
CA SER A 350 -7.20 -0.03 -28.56
C SER A 350 -7.53 -1.15 -29.56
N VAL A 351 -8.66 -1.85 -29.37
CA VAL A 351 -9.03 -2.99 -30.22
C VAL A 351 -9.68 -2.51 -31.52
N ILE A 352 -10.50 -1.47 -31.46
CA ILE A 352 -11.25 -0.98 -32.64
C ILE A 352 -10.31 -0.29 -33.63
N GLU A 353 -9.36 0.54 -33.17
CA GLU A 353 -8.42 1.24 -34.06
C GLU A 353 -7.41 0.28 -34.76
N ARG A 354 -7.06 -0.85 -34.13
CA ARG A 354 -6.19 -1.86 -34.75
C ARG A 354 -6.89 -2.65 -35.86
N VAL A 355 -8.20 -2.88 -35.74
CA VAL A 355 -8.99 -3.56 -36.78
C VAL A 355 -9.13 -2.68 -38.02
N ASP A 356 -9.30 -1.37 -37.86
CA ASP A 356 -9.40 -0.43 -38.98
C ASP A 356 -8.05 -0.16 -39.69
N SER A 357 -6.92 -0.26 -38.97
CA SER A 357 -5.59 -0.17 -39.60
C SER A 357 -5.17 -1.43 -40.38
N ASN A 358 -5.78 -2.59 -40.09
CA ASN A 358 -5.52 -3.85 -40.80
C ASN A 358 -6.55 -4.15 -41.90
N SER A 359 -7.71 -3.50 -41.90
CA SER A 359 -8.74 -3.66 -42.95
C SER A 359 -8.47 -2.83 -44.21
N SER A 360 -7.60 -1.81 -44.15
CA SER A 360 -7.21 -0.99 -45.31
C SER A 360 -6.10 -1.61 -46.18
N ALA A 361 -5.61 -2.81 -45.86
CA ALA A 361 -4.53 -3.49 -46.59
C ALA A 361 -4.96 -4.74 -47.37
N ASN A 362 -6.26 -5.07 -47.47
CA ASN A 362 -6.67 -6.27 -48.22
C ASN A 362 -8.08 -6.15 -48.86
N GLU A 363 -8.26 -5.17 -49.76
CA GLU A 363 -9.39 -5.19 -50.71
C GLU A 363 -8.94 -5.81 -52.05
N SER A 364 -8.95 -7.14 -52.13
CA SER A 364 -9.18 -7.86 -53.40
C SER A 364 -9.50 -9.34 -53.17
N ALA A 365 -10.75 -9.65 -52.84
CA ALA A 365 -11.47 -10.87 -53.23
C ALA A 365 -12.81 -10.92 -52.46
N GLY A 366 -13.92 -10.93 -53.20
CA GLY A 366 -15.26 -10.93 -52.62
C GLY A 366 -15.69 -12.28 -52.03
N SER A 367 -16.57 -12.21 -51.04
CA SER A 367 -17.76 -13.06 -50.89
C SER A 367 -18.59 -12.57 -49.70
N GLU A 368 -19.89 -12.47 -49.93
CA GLU A 368 -20.95 -12.03 -49.01
C GLU A 368 -20.95 -12.74 -47.65
N TRP A 369 -21.02 -11.96 -46.56
CA TRP A 369 -21.66 -12.36 -45.30
C TRP A 369 -22.34 -11.13 -44.67
N SER A 370 -23.67 -11.08 -44.78
CA SER A 370 -24.51 -10.09 -44.13
C SER A 370 -24.76 -10.46 -42.66
N LEU A 371 -24.35 -9.61 -41.72
CA LEU A 371 -24.87 -9.60 -40.35
C LEU A 371 -25.62 -8.28 -40.14
N GLN A 372 -26.95 -8.39 -40.04
CA GLN A 372 -27.84 -7.31 -39.63
C GLN A 372 -27.51 -6.92 -38.18
N LEU A 373 -27.21 -5.64 -37.95
CA LEU A 373 -27.25 -5.02 -36.64
C LEU A 373 -28.65 -4.44 -36.45
N ASP A 374 -29.35 -4.87 -35.41
CA ASP A 374 -30.63 -4.31 -34.98
C ASP A 374 -30.40 -2.91 -34.36
N ASP A 375 -31.02 -1.90 -34.98
CA ASP A 375 -31.13 -0.53 -34.48
C ASP A 375 -32.11 -0.48 -33.29
N ALA A 376 -31.61 -0.67 -32.07
CA ALA A 376 -32.43 -0.46 -30.85
C ALA A 376 -31.66 0.07 -29.62
N ALA A 377 -30.45 0.64 -29.78
CA ALA A 377 -29.62 1.06 -28.64
C ALA A 377 -29.23 2.56 -28.63
N ALA A 378 -30.04 3.43 -29.22
CA ALA A 378 -29.75 4.87 -29.32
C ALA A 378 -30.64 5.80 -28.45
N GLU A 379 -31.63 5.28 -27.71
CA GLU A 379 -32.52 6.12 -26.89
C GLU A 379 -32.70 5.57 -25.48
N SER A 380 -31.80 5.90 -24.54
CA SER A 380 -32.11 5.88 -23.09
C SER A 380 -31.12 6.63 -22.18
N LEU A 381 -30.33 7.59 -22.69
CA LEU A 381 -29.34 8.30 -21.86
C LEU A 381 -29.87 9.54 -21.10
N ASP A 382 -31.16 9.86 -21.20
CA ASP A 382 -31.77 10.95 -20.44
C ASP A 382 -32.96 10.44 -19.64
N GLN A 383 -32.71 9.85 -18.46
CA GLN A 383 -33.63 9.81 -17.29
C GLN A 383 -33.13 8.81 -16.24
N VAL A 384 -32.26 9.23 -15.31
CA VAL A 384 -32.36 8.89 -13.87
C VAL A 384 -31.58 9.94 -13.08
N ALA A 385 -32.23 11.05 -12.74
CA ALA A 385 -31.79 11.94 -11.68
C ALA A 385 -32.66 11.69 -10.45
N ALA A 386 -32.11 11.04 -9.43
CA ALA A 386 -32.66 11.03 -8.08
C ALA A 386 -31.50 10.99 -7.06
N PRO A 387 -31.56 11.76 -5.97
CA PRO A 387 -30.44 11.92 -5.04
C PRO A 387 -30.34 10.71 -4.11
N VAL A 388 -29.16 10.11 -4.00
CA VAL A 388 -28.87 9.06 -3.01
C VAL A 388 -27.94 9.64 -1.95
N GLU A 389 -28.34 9.50 -0.68
CA GLU A 389 -27.62 9.97 0.51
C GLU A 389 -26.18 9.45 0.58
N PHE A 390 -25.27 10.37 0.92
CA PHE A 390 -23.82 10.13 0.96
C PHE A 390 -23.40 9.49 2.29
N ALA A 391 -23.02 8.22 2.27
CA ALA A 391 -22.22 7.62 3.35
C ALA A 391 -20.72 7.91 3.12
N HIS A 392 -20.10 8.56 4.11
CA HIS A 392 -18.70 8.97 4.13
C HIS A 392 -17.73 7.77 4.13
N ALA A 393 -17.35 7.27 2.95
CA ALA A 393 -16.18 6.41 2.78
C ALA A 393 -15.10 7.17 1.99
N THR A 394 -14.04 7.58 2.69
CA THR A 394 -12.85 8.26 2.15
C THR A 394 -12.20 7.37 1.06
N PRO A 395 -11.82 7.90 -0.12
CA PRO A 395 -11.12 7.10 -1.12
C PRO A 395 -9.71 6.74 -0.62
N VAL A 396 -9.41 5.45 -0.55
CA VAL A 396 -8.04 4.94 -0.43
C VAL A 396 -7.51 4.79 -1.86
N PHE A 397 -6.58 5.65 -2.24
CA PHE A 397 -5.77 5.45 -3.44
C PHE A 397 -4.68 4.44 -3.07
N VAL A 398 -4.72 3.26 -3.70
CA VAL A 398 -3.66 2.25 -3.66
C VAL A 398 -2.90 2.30 -4.98
#